data_AF-A0A5F4WGM7-F1
#
_entry.id   AF-A0A5F4WGM7-F1
#
_cell.length_a   1.000
_cell.length_b   1.000
_cell.length_c   1.000
_cell.angle_alpha   90.00
_cell.angle_beta   90.00
_cell.angle_gamma   90.00
#
_symmetry.space_group_name_H-M   'P 1'
#
loop_
_entity.id
_entity.type
_entity.pdbx_description
1 polymer ?
#
loop_
_entity_poly.entity_id
_entity_poly.type
_entity_poly.pdbx_seq_one_letter_code
_entity_poly.pdbx_strand_id
1 'polypeptide(L)'
;MTSPVSAHTRSHNSSVIAPLREVAETEGLVRVHVPFSLQDLSQIEKRLGSFSADPSTYIKEFQYLTQAYSLTWHDIWVVCTSTLTAEEHEHILAAAWHQADKDHTIDNQVPLGAEAIPNEDPQWDYQAGLGSDIPRRDRMVQYLLKGMDVVSNKVVNYDKLREITQLPDENPALFLTHLQEALVRYTCLDPASQNGANILASHFISQSAPDIWKKLKKAEDSPETPIQDLVKMAFKVFNAREDTAEAAHQAHMKQKVTLQTQALVAALRLAENIKGKANTCTPPGACFKCGKEGHWSKACPQPWPPTKPCPICQLMGQWKSDCPNSPQASVPQNSGTRGQQGNIPRSQASASASQEPGIQESPIPKLLGFMDD
;
A
#
# COMPACT_ATOMS: atom_id res chain seq x y z
N MET A 1 32.14 56.27 12.03
CA MET A 1 31.87 55.48 10.82
C MET A 1 31.65 54.04 11.26
N THR A 2 30.39 53.62 11.31
CA THR A 2 29.96 52.29 11.75
C THR A 2 29.79 51.41 10.51
N SER A 3 30.55 50.31 10.43
CA SER A 3 30.40 49.30 9.37
C SER A 3 29.55 48.13 9.89
N PRO A 4 28.53 47.65 9.15
CA PRO A 4 27.66 46.58 9.58
C PRO A 4 28.17 45.23 9.05
N VAL A 5 28.40 44.26 9.92
CA VAL A 5 28.65 42.87 9.49
C VAL A 5 27.38 42.05 9.65
N SER A 6 26.65 41.99 8.53
CA SER A 6 25.91 40.86 7.98
C SER A 6 25.42 39.78 8.95
N ALA A 7 24.12 39.85 9.26
CA ALA A 7 23.34 38.71 9.71
C ALA A 7 23.22 37.70 8.56
N HIS A 8 23.84 36.52 8.71
CA HIS A 8 23.54 35.37 7.88
C HIS A 8 22.57 34.45 8.62
N THR A 9 21.34 34.42 8.12
CA THR A 9 20.33 33.39 8.36
C THR A 9 20.89 32.02 7.99
N ARG A 10 21.33 31.25 8.99
CA ARG A 10 21.63 29.83 8.82
C ARG A 10 20.29 29.08 8.83
N SER A 11 19.98 28.47 7.68
CA SER A 11 18.93 27.46 7.52
C SER A 11 18.99 26.45 8.67
N HIS A 12 17.87 26.25 9.37
CA HIS A 12 17.68 25.22 10.39
C HIS A 12 17.66 23.83 9.72
N ASN A 13 18.84 23.31 9.40
CA ASN A 13 19.04 21.86 9.41
C ASN A 13 19.13 21.47 10.89
N SER A 14 18.12 20.73 11.38
CA SER A 14 18.12 20.16 12.73
C SER A 14 19.20 19.07 12.83
N SER A 15 20.46 19.47 12.89
CA SER A 15 21.56 18.59 13.25
C SER A 15 21.55 18.44 14.76
N VAL A 16 21.24 17.23 15.24
CA VAL A 16 21.43 16.84 16.65
C VAL A 16 22.82 17.30 17.09
N ILE A 17 22.88 18.04 18.19
CA ILE A 17 24.14 18.58 18.68
C ILE A 17 24.97 17.44 19.28
N ALA A 18 26.21 17.28 18.80
CA ALA A 18 27.17 16.31 19.33
C ALA A 18 27.57 16.67 20.77
N PRO A 19 27.53 15.71 21.72
CA PRO A 19 27.85 15.98 23.12
C PRO A 19 29.33 16.25 23.41
N LEU A 20 30.30 15.56 22.81
CA LEU A 20 31.70 15.99 22.86
C LEU A 20 32.07 16.79 21.60
N ARG A 21 32.65 17.98 21.80
CA ARG A 21 33.16 18.84 20.72
C ARG A 21 34.63 19.16 20.90
N GLU A 22 35.40 19.06 19.82
CA GLU A 22 36.77 19.54 19.77
C GLU A 22 36.79 21.07 19.62
N VAL A 23 37.52 21.74 20.50
CA VAL A 23 37.71 23.19 20.54
C VAL A 23 39.22 23.45 20.52
N ALA A 24 39.66 24.43 19.74
CA ALA A 24 41.06 24.85 19.74
C ALA A 24 41.33 25.74 20.95
N GLU A 25 42.24 25.31 21.83
CA GLU A 25 42.79 26.09 22.94
C GLU A 25 44.27 26.43 22.69
N THR A 26 44.85 27.22 23.60
CA THR A 26 46.23 27.73 23.50
C THR A 26 47.31 26.65 23.51
N GLU A 27 47.01 25.45 24.03
CA GLU A 27 47.96 24.32 24.12
C GLU A 27 47.58 23.11 23.26
N GLY A 28 46.48 23.17 22.47
CA GLY A 28 46.05 22.07 21.61
C GLY A 28 44.54 21.99 21.38
N LEU A 29 44.09 20.88 20.81
CA LEU A 29 42.66 20.57 20.68
C LEU A 29 42.15 19.93 21.97
N VAL A 30 41.14 20.55 22.59
CA VAL A 30 40.50 20.07 23.83
C VAL A 30 39.07 19.65 23.51
N ARG A 31 38.61 18.54 24.09
CA ARG A 31 37.23 18.10 23.99
C ARG A 31 36.40 18.65 25.13
N VAL A 32 35.34 19.38 24.80
CA VAL A 32 34.38 19.95 25.76
C VAL A 32 33.06 19.19 25.67
N HIS A 33 32.51 18.83 26.83
CA HIS A 33 31.18 18.21 26.92
C HIS A 33 30.08 19.27 26.88
N VAL A 34 29.07 19.01 26.05
CA VAL A 34 27.86 19.79 25.85
C VAL A 34 26.68 18.84 26.07
N PRO A 35 25.92 18.97 27.17
CA PRO A 35 24.78 18.11 27.45
C PRO A 35 23.71 18.19 26.36
N PHE A 36 22.95 17.12 26.18
CA PHE A 36 21.79 17.12 25.29
C PHE A 36 20.75 18.17 25.70
N SER A 37 20.19 18.87 24.72
CA SER A 37 18.98 19.65 24.93
C SER A 37 17.75 18.74 24.95
N LEU A 38 16.62 19.23 25.49
CA LEU A 38 15.34 18.51 25.42
C LEU A 38 14.90 18.24 23.96
N GLN A 39 15.28 19.12 23.03
CA GLN A 39 14.99 18.93 21.61
C GLN A 39 15.85 17.80 21.01
N ASP A 40 17.11 17.67 21.43
CA ASP A 40 17.97 16.56 21.02
C ASP A 40 17.40 15.23 21.54
N LEU A 41 17.03 15.16 22.82
CA LEU A 41 16.44 13.96 23.42
C LEU A 41 15.13 13.55 22.73
N SER A 42 14.23 14.50 22.46
CA SER A 42 13.00 14.21 21.74
C SER A 42 13.24 13.67 20.32
N GLN A 43 14.28 14.16 19.63
CA GLN A 43 14.66 13.63 18.31
C GLN A 43 15.28 12.24 18.39
N ILE A 44 16.11 11.99 19.41
CA ILE A 44 16.70 10.68 19.69
C ILE A 44 15.59 9.67 19.98
N GLU A 45 14.68 9.96 20.93
CA GLU A 45 13.52 9.13 21.25
C GLU A 45 12.68 8.79 20.01
N LYS A 46 12.34 9.81 19.20
CA LYS A 46 11.58 9.61 17.96
C LYS A 46 12.31 8.72 16.96
N ARG A 47 13.64 8.84 16.89
CA ARG A 47 14.45 8.10 15.93
C ARG A 47 14.67 6.66 16.35
N LEU A 48 14.94 6.41 17.63
CA LEU A 48 15.15 5.06 18.16
C LEU A 48 13.82 4.29 18.22
N GLY A 49 12.72 4.96 18.53
CA GLY A 49 11.42 4.32 18.70
C GLY A 49 11.36 3.47 19.97
N SER A 50 10.45 2.49 20.00
CA SER A 50 10.28 1.59 21.15
C SER A 50 11.08 0.30 20.95
N PHE A 51 11.92 -0.02 21.95
CA PHE A 51 12.70 -1.26 21.94
C PHE A 51 11.79 -2.50 21.90
N SER A 52 10.81 -2.63 22.79
CA SER A 52 9.87 -3.77 22.77
C SER A 52 9.05 -3.91 21.48
N ALA A 53 8.77 -2.81 20.76
CA ALA A 53 7.96 -2.85 19.55
C ALA A 53 8.74 -3.25 18.29
N ASP A 54 10.01 -2.84 18.21
CA ASP A 54 10.91 -3.14 17.09
C ASP A 54 12.37 -3.11 17.56
N PRO A 55 12.84 -4.17 18.26
CA PRO A 55 14.18 -4.21 18.83
C PRO A 55 15.26 -4.05 17.76
N SER A 56 15.03 -4.61 16.56
CA SER A 56 15.99 -4.55 15.44
C SER A 56 16.23 -3.12 14.97
N THR A 57 15.17 -2.33 14.77
CA THR A 57 15.30 -0.91 14.40
C THR A 57 15.96 -0.12 15.52
N TYR A 58 15.56 -0.34 16.78
CA TYR A 58 16.15 0.34 17.93
C TYR A 58 17.66 0.10 18.01
N ILE A 59 18.10 -1.16 17.96
CA ILE A 59 19.51 -1.55 18.05
C ILE A 59 20.34 -0.90 16.94
N LYS A 60 19.82 -0.93 15.71
CA LYS A 60 20.47 -0.32 14.54
C LYS A 60 20.64 1.20 14.71
N GLU A 61 19.59 1.90 15.15
CA GLU A 61 19.64 3.36 15.33
C GLU A 61 20.50 3.76 16.54
N PHE A 62 20.48 2.98 17.63
CA PHE A 62 21.37 3.17 18.78
C PHE A 62 22.84 2.95 18.40
N GLN A 63 23.15 1.91 17.62
CA GLN A 63 24.48 1.69 17.06
C GLN A 63 24.92 2.86 16.18
N TYR A 64 24.04 3.34 15.30
CA TYR A 64 24.35 4.50 14.47
C TYR A 64 24.63 5.75 15.33
N LEU A 65 23.83 5.99 16.37
CA LEU A 65 23.99 7.14 17.26
C LEU A 65 25.36 7.13 17.96
N THR A 66 25.76 5.99 18.50
CA THR A 66 27.05 5.81 19.20
C THR A 66 28.26 5.85 18.26
N GLN A 67 28.09 5.53 16.98
CA GLN A 67 29.14 5.64 15.95
C GLN A 67 29.25 7.05 15.35
N ALA A 68 28.12 7.72 15.14
CA ALA A 68 28.07 9.03 14.51
C ALA A 68 28.50 10.16 15.44
N TYR A 69 28.31 9.98 16.75
CA TYR A 69 28.59 11.01 17.76
C TYR A 69 29.55 10.49 18.81
N SER A 70 30.48 11.35 19.24
CA SER A 70 31.32 11.07 20.40
C SER A 70 30.51 11.26 21.68
N LEU A 71 29.88 10.19 22.15
CA LEU A 71 29.08 10.17 23.39
C LEU A 71 29.96 9.82 24.58
N THR A 72 29.76 10.50 25.71
CA THR A 72 30.29 10.11 27.02
C THR A 72 29.48 8.96 27.63
N TRP A 73 29.97 8.37 28.72
CA TRP A 73 29.20 7.49 29.61
C TRP A 73 27.87 8.12 30.02
N HIS A 74 27.88 9.39 30.42
CA HIS A 74 26.67 10.09 30.85
C HIS A 74 25.66 10.23 29.72
N ASP A 75 26.11 10.59 28.52
CA ASP A 75 25.23 10.72 27.35
C ASP A 75 24.58 9.38 26.99
N ILE A 76 25.36 8.29 27.00
CA ILE A 76 24.85 6.93 26.75
C ILE A 76 23.82 6.55 27.82
N TRP A 77 24.11 6.83 29.08
CA TRP A 77 23.20 6.55 30.19
C TRP A 77 21.88 7.32 30.06
N VAL A 78 21.94 8.61 29.72
CA VAL A 78 20.76 9.45 29.48
C VAL A 78 19.95 8.93 28.30
N VAL A 79 20.58 8.54 27.18
CA VAL A 79 19.87 7.93 26.04
C VAL A 79 19.17 6.66 26.51
N CYS A 80 19.89 5.71 27.11
CA CYS A 80 19.31 4.45 27.58
C CYS A 80 18.13 4.66 28.54
N THR A 81 18.24 5.56 29.52
CA THR A 81 17.18 5.79 30.52
C THR A 81 16.00 6.63 30.01
N SER A 82 16.17 7.40 28.93
CA SER A 82 15.08 8.15 28.29
C SER A 82 14.33 7.34 27.22
N THR A 83 15.00 6.39 26.56
CA THR A 83 14.42 5.63 25.44
C THR A 83 14.03 4.19 25.79
N LEU A 84 14.47 3.65 26.94
CA LEU A 84 14.06 2.34 27.45
C LEU A 84 13.17 2.49 28.68
N THR A 85 12.24 1.56 28.86
CA THR A 85 11.57 1.37 30.15
C THR A 85 12.57 0.86 31.20
N ALA A 86 12.25 1.03 32.48
CA ALA A 86 13.10 0.55 33.57
C ALA A 86 13.35 -0.97 33.49
N GLU A 87 12.32 -1.74 33.12
CA GLU A 87 12.40 -3.19 32.97
C GLU A 87 13.28 -3.60 31.78
N GLU A 88 13.11 -2.95 30.61
CA GLU A 88 13.98 -3.20 29.44
C GLU A 88 15.44 -2.87 29.78
N HIS A 89 15.68 -1.73 30.42
CA HIS A 89 17.01 -1.29 30.83
C HIS A 89 17.69 -2.29 31.76
N GLU A 90 16.99 -2.77 32.80
CA GLU A 90 17.50 -3.76 33.74
C GLU A 90 17.86 -5.09 33.04
N HIS A 91 16.98 -5.59 32.18
CA HIS A 91 17.24 -6.83 31.44
C HIS A 91 18.42 -6.70 30.47
N ILE A 92 18.52 -5.58 29.75
CA ILE A 92 19.62 -5.31 28.80
C ILE A 92 20.94 -5.24 29.56
N LEU A 93 20.97 -4.52 30.68
CA LEU A 93 22.15 -4.39 31.52
C LEU A 93 22.61 -5.75 32.08
N ALA A 94 21.67 -6.54 32.63
CA ALA A 94 21.98 -7.87 33.14
C ALA A 94 22.52 -8.80 32.04
N ALA A 95 21.93 -8.75 30.83
CA ALA A 95 22.41 -9.51 29.69
C ALA A 95 23.81 -9.06 29.22
N ALA A 96 24.07 -7.75 29.20
CA ALA A 96 25.36 -7.17 28.86
C ALA A 96 26.45 -7.59 29.86
N TRP A 97 26.17 -7.53 31.16
CA TRP A 97 27.06 -7.99 32.21
C TRP A 97 27.38 -9.47 32.10
N HIS A 98 26.36 -10.32 31.96
CA HIS A 98 26.56 -11.75 31.79
C HIS A 98 27.43 -12.07 30.57
N GLN A 99 27.28 -11.31 29.48
CA GLN A 99 28.10 -11.49 28.29
C GLN A 99 29.56 -11.05 28.51
N ALA A 100 29.80 -9.97 29.26
CA ALA A 100 31.15 -9.55 29.65
C ALA A 100 31.82 -10.56 30.59
N ASP A 101 31.08 -11.07 31.59
CA ASP A 101 31.58 -12.09 32.52
C ASP A 101 31.94 -13.38 31.76
N LYS A 102 31.11 -13.79 30.79
CA LYS A 102 31.41 -14.92 29.91
C LYS A 102 32.69 -14.68 29.10
N ASP A 103 32.84 -13.51 28.50
CA ASP A 103 34.04 -13.17 27.73
C ASP A 103 35.29 -13.12 28.64
N HIS A 104 35.16 -12.65 29.90
CA HIS A 104 36.24 -12.68 30.90
C HIS A 104 36.73 -14.08 31.22
N THR A 105 35.84 -15.09 31.25
CA THR A 105 36.27 -16.50 31.44
C THR A 105 37.13 -17.04 30.30
N ILE A 106 37.05 -16.41 29.12
CA ILE A 106 37.81 -16.78 27.93
C ILE A 106 39.10 -15.96 27.85
N ASP A 107 39.02 -14.67 28.14
CA ASP A 107 40.12 -13.73 28.17
C ASP A 107 40.08 -12.86 29.43
N ASN A 108 41.00 -13.14 30.37
CA ASN A 108 41.12 -12.42 31.63
C ASN A 108 41.46 -10.92 31.47
N GLN A 109 41.80 -10.44 30.27
CA GLN A 109 42.00 -9.00 29.99
C GLN A 109 40.68 -8.24 29.79
N VAL A 110 39.58 -8.95 29.52
CA VAL A 110 38.24 -8.37 29.48
C VAL A 110 37.80 -8.08 30.92
N PRO A 111 37.29 -6.89 31.27
CA PRO A 111 36.76 -6.62 32.60
C PRO A 111 35.46 -7.39 32.85
N LEU A 112 35.16 -7.61 34.14
CA LEU A 112 33.86 -8.13 34.56
C LEU A 112 32.73 -7.16 34.20
N GLY A 113 31.49 -7.67 34.15
CA GLY A 113 30.31 -6.92 33.72
C GLY A 113 30.17 -5.55 34.39
N ALA A 114 30.22 -5.51 35.72
CA ALA A 114 30.06 -4.26 36.47
C ALA A 114 31.20 -3.24 36.22
N GLU A 115 32.40 -3.71 35.86
CA GLU A 115 33.53 -2.86 35.49
C GLU A 115 33.47 -2.42 34.01
N ALA A 116 32.94 -3.28 33.15
CA ALA A 116 32.76 -3.03 31.72
C ALA A 116 31.63 -2.03 31.45
N ILE A 117 30.53 -2.15 32.20
CA ILE A 117 29.34 -1.30 32.12
C ILE A 117 29.03 -0.78 33.54
N PRO A 118 29.66 0.32 33.97
CA PRO A 118 29.42 0.92 35.29
C PRO A 118 28.01 1.50 35.43
N ASN A 119 27.39 1.28 36.58
CA ASN A 119 26.09 1.87 36.96
C ASN A 119 26.20 3.28 37.57
N GLU A 120 27.39 3.64 38.02
CA GLU A 120 27.71 4.96 38.56
C GLU A 120 28.72 5.64 37.65
N ASP A 121 28.78 6.97 37.73
CA ASP A 121 29.67 7.77 36.88
C ASP A 121 31.14 7.39 37.14
N PRO A 122 31.84 6.79 36.15
CA PRO A 122 33.19 6.31 36.36
C PRO A 122 34.24 7.43 36.32
N GLN A 123 33.85 8.69 36.10
CA GLN A 123 34.75 9.85 35.95
C GLN A 123 35.80 9.64 34.84
N TRP A 124 35.39 9.01 33.74
CA TRP A 124 36.26 8.71 32.59
C TRP A 124 36.79 9.96 31.89
N ASP A 125 38.05 9.91 31.49
CA ASP A 125 38.67 10.96 30.69
C ASP A 125 38.45 10.73 29.18
N TYR A 126 37.81 11.70 28.52
CA TYR A 126 37.53 11.68 27.09
C TYR A 126 38.49 12.54 26.25
N GLN A 127 39.53 13.12 26.86
CA GLN A 127 40.58 13.79 26.10
C GLN A 127 41.36 12.79 25.25
N ALA A 128 41.89 13.25 24.12
CA ALA A 128 42.71 12.44 23.24
C ALA A 128 44.13 12.32 23.81
N GLY A 129 44.59 11.09 24.12
CA GLY A 129 45.94 10.88 24.63
C GLY A 129 46.17 9.53 25.29
N LEU A 130 47.41 9.32 25.77
CA LEU A 130 47.79 8.20 26.62
C LEU A 130 47.00 8.28 27.93
N GLY A 131 46.21 7.25 28.23
CA GLY A 131 45.35 7.22 29.42
C GLY A 131 43.89 7.61 29.18
N SER A 132 43.51 7.91 27.93
CA SER A 132 42.10 8.15 27.57
C SER A 132 41.23 6.91 27.85
N ASP A 133 40.05 7.14 28.41
CA ASP A 133 39.05 6.11 28.69
C ASP A 133 38.07 5.91 27.52
N ILE A 134 38.30 6.56 26.37
CA ILE A 134 37.56 6.30 25.13
C ILE A 134 37.42 4.79 24.81
N PRO A 135 38.48 3.95 24.91
CA PRO A 135 38.36 2.51 24.68
C PRO A 135 37.47 1.80 25.70
N ARG A 136 37.41 2.29 26.95
CA ARG A 136 36.51 1.74 27.97
C ARG A 136 35.06 2.05 27.62
N ARG A 137 34.78 3.29 27.19
CA ARG A 137 33.47 3.71 26.70
C ARG A 137 33.05 2.94 25.44
N ASP A 138 33.96 2.69 24.50
CA ASP A 138 33.65 1.90 23.29
C ASP A 138 33.30 0.46 23.65
N ARG A 139 34.01 -0.12 24.63
CA ARG A 139 33.70 -1.46 25.15
C ARG A 139 32.36 -1.50 25.89
N MET A 140 32.02 -0.47 26.66
CA MET A 140 30.69 -0.34 27.27
C MET A 140 29.59 -0.38 26.19
N VAL A 141 29.72 0.43 25.14
CA VAL A 141 28.77 0.43 24.00
C VAL A 141 28.68 -0.96 23.35
N GLN A 142 29.81 -1.62 23.15
CA GLN A 142 29.84 -2.96 22.57
C GLN A 142 29.05 -3.97 23.41
N TYR A 143 29.22 -3.98 24.73
CA TYR A 143 28.47 -4.90 25.59
C TYR A 143 27.00 -4.53 25.73
N LEU A 144 26.65 -3.23 25.72
CA LEU A 144 25.26 -2.80 25.67
C LEU A 144 24.57 -3.30 24.40
N LEU A 145 25.21 -3.19 23.23
CA LEU A 145 24.68 -3.73 21.96
C LEU A 145 24.49 -5.26 22.04
N LYS A 146 25.49 -6.00 22.57
CA LYS A 146 25.37 -7.45 22.81
C LYS A 146 24.20 -7.78 23.76
N GLY A 147 24.02 -7.00 24.82
CA GLY A 147 22.91 -7.16 25.77
C GLY A 147 21.56 -6.93 25.11
N MET A 148 21.44 -5.88 24.29
CA MET A 148 20.24 -5.61 23.49
C MET A 148 19.94 -6.75 22.51
N ASP A 149 20.94 -7.31 21.83
CA ASP A 149 20.78 -8.48 20.96
C ASP A 149 20.32 -9.72 21.73
N VAL A 150 20.79 -9.93 22.96
CA VAL A 150 20.35 -11.07 23.77
C VAL A 150 18.90 -10.89 24.24
N VAL A 151 18.51 -9.67 24.63
CA VAL A 151 17.15 -9.39 25.11
C VAL A 151 16.15 -9.36 23.95
N SER A 152 16.53 -8.84 22.78
CA SER A 152 15.67 -8.86 21.58
C SER A 152 15.22 -10.28 21.21
N ASN A 153 16.10 -11.27 21.39
CA ASN A 153 15.79 -12.69 21.19
C ASN A 153 14.87 -13.30 22.27
N LYS A 154 14.73 -12.67 23.44
CA LYS A 154 13.84 -13.12 24.53
C LYS A 154 12.44 -12.49 24.46
N VAL A 155 12.30 -11.32 23.84
CA VAL A 155 11.00 -10.66 23.61
C VAL A 155 10.35 -11.25 22.34
N VAL A 156 10.12 -12.57 22.33
CA VAL A 156 9.43 -13.24 21.23
C VAL A 156 7.93 -12.99 21.37
N ASN A 157 7.37 -12.09 20.58
CA ASN A 157 5.96 -11.77 20.60
C ASN A 157 5.18 -12.64 19.60
N TYR A 158 4.95 -13.90 19.96
CA TYR A 158 4.12 -14.80 19.16
C TYR A 158 2.65 -14.35 19.08
N ASP A 159 2.17 -13.52 20.00
CA ASP A 159 0.80 -13.00 19.96
C ASP A 159 0.60 -12.05 18.78
N LYS A 160 1.58 -11.17 18.51
CA LYS A 160 1.58 -10.32 17.32
C LYS A 160 1.67 -11.11 16.03
N LEU A 161 2.45 -12.20 16.02
CA LEU A 161 2.49 -13.10 14.89
C LEU A 161 1.14 -13.80 14.68
N ARG A 162 0.43 -14.15 15.76
CA ARG A 162 -0.91 -14.80 15.73
C ARG A 162 -2.02 -13.89 15.20
N GLU A 163 -1.90 -12.57 15.37
CA GLU A 163 -2.88 -11.58 14.89
C GLU A 163 -2.93 -11.45 13.36
N ILE A 164 -1.89 -11.88 12.65
CA ILE A 164 -1.79 -11.75 11.19
C ILE A 164 -2.59 -12.86 10.52
N THR A 165 -3.62 -12.50 9.75
CA THR A 165 -4.45 -13.45 8.99
C THR A 165 -4.58 -13.00 7.55
N GLN A 166 -4.58 -13.94 6.61
CA GLN A 166 -4.74 -13.65 5.20
C GLN A 166 -6.10 -12.97 4.95
N LEU A 167 -6.09 -11.81 4.28
CA LEU A 167 -7.33 -11.14 3.88
C LEU A 167 -8.04 -11.93 2.76
N PRO A 168 -9.37 -11.75 2.60
CA PRO A 168 -10.13 -12.51 1.60
C PRO A 168 -9.60 -12.36 0.18
N ASP A 169 -9.16 -11.18 -0.22
CA ASP A 169 -8.65 -10.80 -1.54
C ASP A 169 -7.11 -10.78 -1.61
N GLU A 170 -6.42 -11.07 -0.51
CA GLU A 170 -4.96 -11.06 -0.47
C GLU A 170 -4.34 -12.29 -1.12
N ASN A 171 -3.39 -12.03 -2.01
CA ASN A 171 -2.63 -13.05 -2.70
C ASN A 171 -1.77 -13.88 -1.71
N PRO A 172 -1.72 -15.22 -1.82
CA PRO A 172 -0.92 -16.07 -0.92
C PRO A 172 0.57 -15.72 -0.83
N ALA A 173 1.19 -15.21 -1.90
CA ALA A 173 2.59 -14.75 -1.84
C ALA A 173 2.75 -13.48 -1.01
N LEU A 174 1.83 -12.52 -1.16
CA LEU A 174 1.84 -11.29 -0.36
C LEU A 174 1.63 -11.60 1.12
N PHE A 175 0.70 -12.49 1.41
CA PHE A 175 0.46 -12.99 2.77
C PHE A 175 1.72 -13.64 3.37
N LEU A 176 2.44 -14.46 2.59
CA LEU A 176 3.71 -15.03 3.04
C LEU A 176 4.75 -13.94 3.33
N THR A 177 4.87 -12.92 2.47
CA THR A 177 5.78 -11.79 2.70
C THR A 177 5.47 -11.08 4.02
N HIS A 178 4.18 -10.77 4.29
CA HIS A 178 3.77 -10.16 5.55
C HIS A 178 4.12 -11.04 6.77
N LEU A 179 3.94 -12.37 6.67
CA LEU A 179 4.34 -13.29 7.73
C LEU A 179 5.85 -13.35 7.93
N GLN A 180 6.64 -13.33 6.86
CA GLN A 180 8.11 -13.29 6.94
C GLN A 180 8.60 -12.00 7.60
N GLU A 181 8.05 -10.85 7.21
CA GLU A 181 8.37 -9.56 7.81
C GLU A 181 8.00 -9.54 9.31
N ALA A 182 6.82 -10.06 9.66
CA ALA A 182 6.38 -10.13 11.04
C ALA A 182 7.19 -11.11 11.90
N LEU A 183 7.60 -12.25 11.34
CA LEU A 183 8.47 -13.20 12.01
C LEU A 183 9.80 -12.50 12.38
N VAL A 184 10.43 -11.82 11.43
CA VAL A 184 11.66 -11.07 11.69
C VAL A 184 11.42 -9.97 12.72
N ARG A 185 10.34 -9.20 12.57
CA ARG A 185 10.02 -8.03 13.40
C ARG A 185 9.68 -8.37 14.85
N TYR A 186 8.95 -9.46 15.09
CA TYR A 186 8.39 -9.79 16.41
C TYR A 186 9.05 -10.98 17.08
N THR A 187 9.86 -11.76 16.38
CA THR A 187 10.50 -12.96 16.94
C THR A 187 12.01 -13.02 16.72
N CYS A 188 12.57 -12.15 15.87
CA CYS A 188 13.96 -12.16 15.44
C CYS A 188 14.42 -13.50 14.83
N LEU A 189 13.50 -14.39 14.46
CA LEU A 189 13.82 -15.65 13.81
C LEU A 189 14.12 -15.41 12.32
N ASP A 190 15.22 -15.97 11.85
CA ASP A 190 15.54 -16.01 10.43
C ASP A 190 14.55 -16.94 9.70
N PRO A 191 13.76 -16.43 8.73
CA PRO A 191 12.86 -17.23 7.89
C PRO A 191 13.55 -18.40 7.16
N ALA A 192 14.85 -18.29 6.88
CA ALA A 192 15.62 -19.33 6.18
C ALA A 192 16.16 -20.41 7.13
N SER A 193 16.13 -20.19 8.45
CA SER A 193 16.48 -21.19 9.43
C SER A 193 15.44 -22.31 9.51
N GLN A 194 15.84 -23.54 9.88
CA GLN A 194 14.90 -24.65 10.03
C GLN A 194 13.75 -24.32 11.00
N ASN A 195 14.06 -23.65 12.11
CA ASN A 195 13.06 -23.28 13.11
C ASN A 195 12.12 -22.18 12.59
N GLY A 196 12.67 -21.15 11.94
CA GLY A 196 11.87 -20.09 11.32
C GLY A 196 10.97 -20.62 10.21
N ALA A 197 11.47 -21.52 9.37
CA ALA A 197 10.70 -22.17 8.31
C ALA A 197 9.54 -23.02 8.88
N ASN A 198 9.76 -23.74 9.98
CA ASN A 198 8.72 -24.54 10.64
C ASN A 198 7.61 -23.65 11.22
N ILE A 199 7.98 -22.56 11.90
CA ILE A 199 7.04 -21.60 12.47
C ILE A 199 6.25 -20.91 11.34
N LEU A 200 6.93 -20.45 10.29
CA LEU A 200 6.28 -19.86 9.12
C LEU A 200 5.31 -20.81 8.44
N ALA A 201 5.68 -22.08 8.26
CA ALA A 201 4.77 -23.07 7.66
C ALA A 201 3.52 -23.27 8.52
N SER A 202 3.67 -23.41 9.84
CA SER A 202 2.55 -23.55 10.77
C SER A 202 1.62 -22.33 10.76
N HIS A 203 2.18 -21.13 10.78
CA HIS A 203 1.43 -19.87 10.72
C HIS A 203 0.76 -19.68 9.36
N PHE A 204 1.47 -19.91 8.26
CA PHE A 204 0.92 -19.82 6.91
C PHE A 204 -0.29 -20.75 6.74
N ILE A 205 -0.23 -21.99 7.24
CA ILE A 205 -1.37 -22.91 7.20
C ILE A 205 -2.52 -22.35 8.05
N SER A 206 -2.28 -22.13 9.35
CA SER A 206 -3.34 -21.81 10.32
C SER A 206 -4.01 -20.44 10.12
N GLN A 207 -3.30 -19.50 9.50
CA GLN A 207 -3.75 -18.11 9.31
C GLN A 207 -4.15 -17.79 7.86
N SER A 208 -4.05 -18.76 6.95
CA SER A 208 -4.61 -18.65 5.60
C SER A 208 -6.14 -18.52 5.62
N ALA A 209 -6.70 -17.99 4.54
CA ALA A 209 -8.15 -17.89 4.35
C ALA A 209 -8.83 -19.28 4.48
N PRO A 210 -10.11 -19.36 4.92
CA PRO A 210 -10.72 -20.63 5.33
C PRO A 210 -10.75 -21.75 4.26
N ASP A 211 -10.87 -21.40 2.99
CA ASP A 211 -10.83 -22.31 1.84
C ASP A 211 -9.42 -22.84 1.57
N ILE A 212 -8.41 -21.95 1.65
CA ILE A 212 -6.98 -22.28 1.53
C ILE A 212 -6.55 -23.16 2.72
N TRP A 213 -6.84 -22.74 3.96
CA TRP A 213 -6.53 -23.52 5.17
C TRP A 213 -7.06 -24.96 5.09
N LYS A 214 -8.33 -25.16 4.67
CA LYS A 214 -8.91 -26.50 4.48
C LYS A 214 -8.13 -27.37 3.50
N LYS A 215 -7.51 -26.76 2.48
CA LYS A 215 -6.69 -27.46 1.50
C LYS A 215 -5.31 -27.78 2.07
N LEU A 216 -4.68 -26.82 2.73
CA LEU A 216 -3.33 -26.96 3.28
C LEU A 216 -3.28 -27.93 4.46
N LYS A 217 -4.27 -27.91 5.37
CA LYS A 217 -4.35 -28.83 6.50
C LYS A 217 -4.39 -30.30 6.06
N LYS A 218 -5.02 -30.61 4.92
CA LYS A 218 -5.03 -31.97 4.36
C LYS A 218 -3.67 -32.40 3.80
N ALA A 219 -2.79 -31.46 3.49
CA ALA A 219 -1.44 -31.73 3.03
C ALA A 219 -0.43 -31.78 4.19
N GLU A 220 -0.76 -31.16 5.32
CA GLU A 220 0.02 -31.16 6.57
C GLU A 220 0.16 -32.56 7.19
N ASP A 221 -0.78 -33.48 6.90
CA ASP A 221 -0.73 -34.89 7.33
C ASP A 221 0.42 -35.70 6.65
N SER A 222 1.28 -35.06 5.85
CA SER A 222 2.45 -35.65 5.15
C SER A 222 3.75 -34.96 5.61
N PRO A 223 4.86 -35.70 5.87
CA PRO A 223 6.04 -35.12 6.51
C PRO A 223 6.73 -34.02 5.68
N GLU A 224 7.12 -32.94 6.36
CA GLU A 224 7.90 -31.77 5.90
C GLU A 224 7.59 -31.28 4.47
N THR A 225 6.33 -30.86 4.24
CA THR A 225 6.02 -30.15 2.99
C THR A 225 6.72 -28.78 3.00
N PRO A 226 7.63 -28.50 2.04
CA PRO A 226 8.32 -27.21 2.00
C PRO A 226 7.33 -26.06 1.85
N ILE A 227 7.63 -24.91 2.46
CA ILE A 227 6.75 -23.73 2.44
C ILE A 227 6.39 -23.29 1.02
N GLN A 228 7.30 -23.47 0.05
CA GLN A 228 7.06 -23.17 -1.36
C GLN A 228 5.94 -24.02 -1.96
N ASP A 229 5.81 -25.28 -1.54
CA ASP A 229 4.76 -26.16 -2.04
C ASP A 229 3.42 -25.86 -1.39
N LEU A 230 3.42 -25.44 -0.11
CA LEU A 230 2.23 -24.87 0.54
C LEU A 230 1.73 -23.63 -0.22
N VAL A 231 2.62 -22.71 -0.57
CA VAL A 231 2.29 -21.51 -1.35
C VAL A 231 1.71 -21.88 -2.72
N LYS A 232 2.32 -22.83 -3.45
CA LYS A 232 1.79 -23.31 -4.74
C LYS A 232 0.38 -23.89 -4.61
N MET A 233 0.10 -24.62 -3.54
CA MET A 233 -1.25 -25.15 -3.28
C MET A 233 -2.23 -24.03 -2.97
N ALA A 234 -1.84 -23.06 -2.14
CA ALA A 234 -2.65 -21.89 -1.82
C ALA A 234 -3.01 -21.08 -3.07
N PHE A 235 -2.05 -20.87 -3.97
CA PHE A 235 -2.27 -20.21 -5.26
C PHE A 235 -3.32 -20.91 -6.12
N LYS A 236 -3.27 -22.24 -6.20
CA LYS A 236 -4.26 -23.00 -6.98
C LYS A 236 -5.68 -22.81 -6.44
N VAL A 237 -5.84 -22.75 -5.11
CA VAL A 237 -7.15 -22.54 -4.48
C VAL A 237 -7.62 -21.10 -4.70
N PHE A 238 -6.73 -20.12 -4.46
CA PHE A 238 -7.01 -18.70 -4.68
C PHE A 238 -7.46 -18.44 -6.11
N ASN A 239 -6.68 -18.88 -7.12
CA ASN A 239 -7.02 -18.66 -8.52
C ASN A 239 -8.34 -19.34 -8.92
N ALA A 240 -8.60 -20.58 -8.47
CA ALA A 240 -9.86 -21.26 -8.76
C ALA A 240 -11.08 -20.54 -8.16
N ARG A 241 -10.91 -19.90 -7.00
CA ARG A 241 -11.94 -19.07 -6.36
C ARG A 241 -12.17 -17.79 -7.16
N GLU A 242 -11.11 -17.10 -7.58
CA GLU A 242 -11.20 -15.91 -8.43
C GLU A 242 -11.90 -16.22 -9.75
N ASP A 243 -11.53 -17.32 -10.42
CA ASP A 243 -12.19 -17.79 -11.65
C ASP A 243 -13.70 -18.03 -11.45
N THR A 244 -14.06 -18.63 -10.31
CA THR A 244 -15.47 -18.89 -9.97
C THR A 244 -16.23 -17.60 -9.68
N ALA A 245 -15.61 -16.65 -8.95
CA ALA A 245 -16.19 -15.35 -8.65
C ALA A 245 -16.38 -14.52 -9.93
N GLU A 246 -15.40 -14.54 -10.83
CA GLU A 246 -15.49 -13.87 -12.12
C GLU A 246 -16.58 -14.50 -13.00
N ALA A 247 -16.64 -15.83 -13.08
CA ALA A 247 -17.70 -16.52 -13.82
C ALA A 247 -19.10 -16.19 -13.27
N ALA A 248 -19.27 -16.14 -11.95
CA ALA A 248 -20.52 -15.74 -11.31
C ALA A 248 -20.88 -14.27 -11.63
N HIS A 249 -19.90 -13.38 -11.58
CA HIS A 249 -20.08 -11.98 -11.96
C HIS A 249 -20.51 -11.83 -13.43
N GLN A 250 -19.83 -12.53 -14.34
CA GLN A 250 -20.17 -12.54 -15.77
C GLN A 250 -21.56 -13.15 -16.01
N ALA A 251 -21.93 -14.21 -15.32
CA ALA A 251 -23.27 -14.81 -15.41
C ALA A 251 -24.36 -13.85 -14.94
N HIS A 252 -24.14 -13.16 -13.82
CA HIS A 252 -25.06 -12.15 -13.31
C HIS A 252 -25.23 -10.97 -14.28
N MET A 253 -24.13 -10.50 -14.88
CA MET A 253 -24.18 -9.44 -15.90
C MET A 253 -24.94 -9.90 -17.15
N LYS A 254 -24.70 -11.12 -17.65
CA LYS A 254 -25.44 -11.71 -18.78
C LYS A 254 -26.94 -11.84 -18.48
N GLN A 255 -27.29 -12.26 -17.26
CA GLN A 255 -28.68 -12.33 -16.82
C GLN A 255 -29.35 -10.94 -16.82
N LYS A 256 -28.67 -9.92 -16.30
CA LYS A 256 -29.17 -8.53 -16.30
C LYS A 256 -29.43 -8.02 -17.72
N VAL A 257 -28.50 -8.25 -18.66
CA VAL A 257 -28.67 -7.89 -20.08
C VAL A 257 -29.84 -8.65 -20.71
N THR A 258 -29.99 -9.93 -20.39
CA THR A 258 -31.09 -10.77 -20.89
C THR A 258 -32.45 -10.24 -20.41
N LEU A 259 -32.59 -9.94 -19.12
CA LEU A 259 -33.82 -9.39 -18.55
C LEU A 259 -34.15 -8.01 -19.14
N GLN A 260 -33.15 -7.15 -19.32
CA GLN A 260 -33.35 -5.85 -19.99
C GLN A 260 -33.79 -6.01 -21.44
N THR A 261 -33.21 -6.94 -22.18
CA THR A 261 -33.58 -7.23 -23.58
C THR A 261 -35.00 -7.79 -23.67
N GLN A 262 -35.37 -8.71 -22.78
CA GLN A 262 -36.74 -9.25 -22.71
C GLN A 262 -37.77 -8.18 -22.39
N ALA A 263 -37.48 -7.29 -21.45
CA ALA A 263 -38.36 -6.17 -21.11
C ALA A 263 -38.55 -5.23 -22.31
N LEU A 264 -37.48 -4.91 -23.04
CA LEU A 264 -37.54 -4.08 -24.24
C LEU A 264 -38.38 -4.73 -25.34
N VAL A 265 -38.17 -6.03 -25.62
CA VAL A 265 -38.94 -6.77 -26.63
C VAL A 265 -40.43 -6.86 -26.24
N ALA A 266 -40.74 -7.08 -24.97
CA ALA A 266 -42.12 -7.11 -24.49
C ALA A 266 -42.82 -5.74 -24.68
N ALA A 267 -42.12 -4.64 -24.39
CA ALA A 267 -42.64 -3.29 -24.62
C ALA A 267 -42.91 -3.01 -26.11
N LEU A 268 -42.02 -3.44 -27.00
CA LEU A 268 -42.20 -3.30 -28.45
C LEU A 268 -43.39 -4.10 -28.98
N ARG A 269 -43.56 -5.36 -28.53
CA ARG A 269 -44.73 -6.19 -28.91
C ARG A 269 -46.05 -5.58 -28.45
N LEU A 270 -46.08 -4.97 -27.27
CA LEU A 270 -47.27 -4.26 -26.79
C LEU A 270 -47.60 -3.06 -27.70
N ALA A 271 -46.59 -2.32 -28.13
CA ALA A 271 -46.76 -1.21 -29.07
C ALA A 271 -47.24 -1.67 -30.47
N GLU A 272 -46.76 -2.82 -30.95
CA GLU A 272 -47.23 -3.43 -32.20
C GLU A 272 -48.70 -3.88 -32.12
N ASN A 273 -49.12 -4.49 -31.01
CA ASN A 273 -50.51 -4.89 -30.79
C ASN A 273 -51.47 -3.68 -30.73
N ILE A 274 -50.99 -2.53 -30.24
CA ILE A 274 -51.76 -1.28 -30.27
C ILE A 274 -51.92 -0.76 -31.71
N LYS A 275 -50.90 -0.90 -32.57
CA LYS A 275 -50.98 -0.54 -34.00
C LYS A 275 -51.86 -1.48 -34.82
N GLY A 276 -51.88 -2.78 -34.51
CA GLY A 276 -52.71 -3.78 -35.21
C GLY A 276 -54.22 -3.57 -35.05
N LYS A 277 -54.67 -2.97 -33.94
CA LYS A 277 -56.08 -2.66 -33.69
C LYS A 277 -56.57 -1.34 -34.33
N ALA A 278 -55.67 -0.52 -34.87
CA ALA A 278 -56.03 0.76 -35.48
C ALA A 278 -56.48 0.66 -36.95
N ASN A 279 -56.24 -0.48 -37.63
CA ASN A 279 -56.47 -0.60 -39.09
C ASN A 279 -57.81 -1.25 -39.50
N THR A 280 -58.70 -1.59 -38.57
CA THR A 280 -60.07 -2.07 -38.90
C THR A 280 -61.18 -1.31 -38.19
N CYS A 281 -60.89 -0.19 -37.53
CA CYS A 281 -61.94 0.65 -36.97
C CYS A 281 -62.59 1.50 -38.07
N THR A 282 -63.69 1.00 -38.62
CA THR A 282 -64.79 1.85 -39.09
C THR A 282 -65.04 2.91 -38.01
N PRO A 283 -65.11 4.21 -38.35
CA PRO A 283 -65.32 5.26 -37.37
C PRO A 283 -66.60 4.98 -36.56
N PRO A 284 -66.57 5.10 -35.22
CA PRO A 284 -67.74 4.85 -34.40
C PRO A 284 -68.71 6.03 -34.57
N GLY A 285 -69.66 5.89 -35.50
CA GLY A 285 -70.77 6.81 -35.70
C GLY A 285 -70.64 7.78 -36.88
N ALA A 286 -71.64 8.67 -36.97
CA ALA A 286 -71.74 9.69 -38.02
C ALA A 286 -70.59 10.72 -37.96
N CYS A 287 -70.09 11.11 -39.13
CA CYS A 287 -69.06 12.14 -39.27
C CYS A 287 -69.53 13.48 -38.69
N PHE A 288 -68.72 14.09 -37.82
CA PHE A 288 -69.05 15.36 -37.17
C PHE A 288 -69.17 16.54 -38.15
N LYS A 289 -68.55 16.45 -39.33
CA LYS A 289 -68.58 17.53 -40.34
C LYS A 289 -69.73 17.44 -41.33
N CYS A 290 -70.35 16.27 -41.53
CA CYS A 290 -71.41 16.08 -42.53
C CYS A 290 -72.58 15.18 -42.13
N GLY A 291 -72.53 14.55 -40.95
CA GLY A 291 -73.55 13.67 -40.42
C GLY A 291 -73.65 12.29 -41.09
N LYS A 292 -72.79 11.95 -42.07
CA LYS A 292 -72.80 10.64 -42.74
C LYS A 292 -71.79 9.69 -42.11
N GLU A 293 -72.15 8.41 -42.02
CA GLU A 293 -71.30 7.35 -41.46
C GLU A 293 -70.22 6.89 -42.46
N GLY A 294 -69.31 6.03 -42.01
CA GLY A 294 -68.33 5.37 -42.88
C GLY A 294 -67.02 6.13 -43.15
N HIS A 295 -66.82 7.33 -42.60
CA HIS A 295 -65.56 8.07 -42.70
C HIS A 295 -65.31 8.98 -41.49
N TRP A 296 -64.04 9.24 -41.20
CA TRP A 296 -63.63 10.14 -40.12
C TRP A 296 -63.79 11.60 -40.55
N SER A 297 -64.11 12.50 -39.62
CA SER A 297 -64.26 13.94 -39.86
C SER A 297 -63.06 14.60 -40.57
N LYS A 298 -61.86 14.05 -40.46
CA LYS A 298 -60.66 14.56 -41.15
C LYS A 298 -60.60 14.19 -42.64
N ALA A 299 -61.27 13.11 -43.05
CA ALA A 299 -61.33 12.63 -44.43
C ALA A 299 -62.71 12.86 -45.05
N CYS A 300 -63.44 13.88 -44.57
CA CYS A 300 -64.79 14.16 -45.04
C CYS A 300 -64.76 14.73 -46.46
N PRO A 301 -65.42 14.08 -47.44
CA PRO A 301 -65.42 14.57 -48.82
C PRO A 301 -66.29 15.84 -49.01
N GLN A 302 -67.16 16.15 -48.05
CA GLN A 302 -68.13 17.25 -48.10
C GLN A 302 -68.29 17.89 -46.70
N PRO A 303 -67.27 18.61 -46.20
CA PRO A 303 -67.36 19.28 -44.90
C PRO A 303 -68.25 20.51 -44.99
N TRP A 304 -69.19 20.66 -44.06
CA TRP A 304 -70.00 21.88 -43.98
C TRP A 304 -69.13 23.03 -43.45
N PRO A 305 -69.45 24.30 -43.75
CA PRO A 305 -68.80 25.42 -43.09
C PRO A 305 -69.11 25.38 -41.58
N PRO A 306 -68.14 25.69 -40.71
CA PRO A 306 -68.40 25.72 -39.27
C PRO A 306 -69.42 26.81 -38.95
N THR A 307 -70.47 26.44 -38.21
CA THR A 307 -71.55 27.34 -37.75
C THR A 307 -71.14 28.24 -36.59
N LYS A 308 -69.96 28.01 -36.00
CA LYS A 308 -69.39 28.79 -34.90
C LYS A 308 -68.07 29.41 -35.34
N PRO A 309 -67.71 30.60 -34.82
CA PRO A 309 -66.42 31.21 -35.12
C PRO A 309 -65.29 30.33 -34.60
N CYS A 310 -64.14 30.34 -35.28
CA CYS A 310 -62.98 29.56 -34.87
C CYS A 310 -62.58 29.94 -33.43
N PRO A 311 -62.48 28.99 -32.48
CA PRO A 311 -62.19 29.32 -31.08
C PRO A 311 -60.77 29.89 -30.85
N ILE A 312 -59.87 29.85 -31.84
CA ILE A 312 -58.50 30.38 -31.73
C ILE A 312 -58.41 31.84 -32.18
N CYS A 313 -59.06 32.18 -33.29
CA CYS A 313 -58.94 33.51 -33.92
C CYS A 313 -60.28 34.23 -34.10
N GLN A 314 -61.37 33.62 -33.64
CA GLN A 314 -62.75 34.11 -33.69
C GLN A 314 -63.32 34.44 -35.08
N LEU A 315 -62.63 34.06 -36.16
CA LEU A 315 -63.10 34.26 -37.53
C LEU A 315 -64.14 33.20 -37.93
N MET A 316 -65.18 33.62 -38.63
CA MET A 316 -66.23 32.75 -39.20
C MET A 316 -65.73 31.99 -40.43
N GLY A 317 -66.30 30.80 -40.67
CA GLY A 317 -66.09 30.04 -41.91
C GLY A 317 -64.85 29.13 -41.94
N GLN A 318 -64.04 29.08 -40.89
CA GLN A 318 -62.89 28.18 -40.81
C GLN A 318 -62.89 27.28 -39.58
N TRP A 319 -62.49 26.02 -39.75
CA TRP A 319 -62.38 25.07 -38.66
C TRP A 319 -61.12 25.34 -37.84
N LYS A 320 -61.14 24.99 -36.55
CA LYS A 320 -59.95 25.08 -35.68
C LYS A 320 -58.71 24.39 -36.29
N SER A 321 -58.91 23.26 -36.99
CA SER A 321 -57.86 22.48 -37.64
C SER A 321 -57.16 23.22 -38.78
N ASP A 322 -57.86 24.16 -39.40
CA ASP A 322 -57.44 24.87 -40.61
C ASP A 322 -57.06 26.32 -40.26
N CYS A 323 -57.03 26.65 -38.96
CA CYS A 323 -56.68 27.96 -38.47
C CYS A 323 -55.16 28.16 -38.58
N PRO A 324 -54.67 29.17 -39.31
CA PRO A 324 -53.23 29.42 -39.46
C PRO A 324 -52.55 29.77 -38.13
N ASN A 325 -53.31 30.21 -37.13
CA ASN A 325 -52.82 30.51 -35.78
C ASN A 325 -52.91 29.30 -34.82
N SER A 326 -53.13 28.09 -35.33
CA SER A 326 -53.14 26.89 -34.48
C SER A 326 -51.73 26.60 -33.94
N PRO A 327 -51.56 26.37 -32.62
CA PRO A 327 -50.26 25.94 -32.08
C PRO A 327 -49.88 24.60 -32.70
N GLN A 328 -48.86 24.55 -33.55
CA GLN A 328 -48.32 23.29 -34.04
C GLN A 328 -47.52 22.64 -32.92
N ALA A 329 -47.95 21.46 -32.48
CA ALA A 329 -47.12 20.59 -31.63
C ALA A 329 -45.96 20.05 -32.48
N SER A 330 -44.76 20.57 -32.25
CA SER A 330 -43.52 20.05 -32.82
C SER A 330 -43.22 18.66 -32.26
N VAL A 331 -43.45 17.62 -33.06
CA VAL A 331 -42.92 16.28 -32.84
C VAL A 331 -41.56 16.20 -33.53
N PRO A 332 -40.48 15.74 -32.85
CA PRO A 332 -39.19 15.53 -33.52
C PRO A 332 -39.31 14.37 -34.52
N GLN A 333 -39.06 14.66 -35.80
CA GLN A 333 -38.89 13.62 -36.82
C GLN A 333 -37.49 13.03 -36.69
N ASN A 334 -37.38 11.78 -36.26
CA ASN A 334 -36.17 10.99 -36.46
C ASN A 334 -36.42 10.08 -37.67
N SER A 335 -36.05 10.57 -38.85
CA SER A 335 -36.07 9.80 -40.10
C SER A 335 -34.71 9.14 -40.29
N GLY A 336 -34.68 7.81 -40.17
CA GLY A 336 -33.59 7.01 -40.71
C GLY A 336 -33.61 7.00 -42.23
N THR A 337 -32.43 7.11 -42.84
CA THR A 337 -32.22 6.82 -44.26
C THR A 337 -30.99 5.95 -44.42
N ARG A 338 -31.17 4.88 -45.20
CA ARG A 338 -30.18 3.88 -45.63
C ARG A 338 -29.85 4.11 -47.10
N GLY A 339 -28.56 4.04 -47.47
CA GLY A 339 -28.03 3.91 -48.84
C GLY A 339 -26.66 4.60 -48.98
N GLN A 340 -25.52 3.89 -48.99
CA GLN A 340 -24.82 3.31 -50.16
C GLN A 340 -24.39 4.38 -51.18
N GLN A 341 -23.16 4.55 -51.72
CA GLN A 341 -21.86 3.88 -51.90
C GLN A 341 -20.85 5.06 -52.14
N GLY A 342 -19.51 5.00 -52.15
CA GLY A 342 -18.48 3.97 -52.13
C GLY A 342 -17.12 4.65 -52.50
N ASN A 343 -15.99 4.10 -52.07
CA ASN A 343 -14.75 3.88 -52.85
C ASN A 343 -13.53 3.58 -51.94
N ILE A 344 -12.76 2.60 -52.39
CA ILE A 344 -11.56 1.96 -51.81
C ILE A 344 -10.30 2.61 -52.45
N PRO A 345 -9.06 2.52 -51.90
CA PRO A 345 -8.21 1.29 -51.99
C PRO A 345 -7.42 0.98 -50.68
N ARG A 346 -7.46 -0.23 -50.10
CA ARG A 346 -6.48 -1.35 -50.21
C ARG A 346 -5.04 -0.89 -50.54
N SER A 347 -4.07 -0.99 -49.63
CA SER A 347 -3.19 -2.14 -49.34
C SER A 347 -2.04 -1.59 -48.46
N GLN A 348 -1.31 -2.28 -47.58
CA GLN A 348 -0.66 -3.59 -47.59
C GLN A 348 -0.27 -3.96 -46.15
N ALA A 349 -0.16 -5.26 -45.88
CA ALA A 349 0.43 -5.83 -44.67
C ALA A 349 1.97 -5.76 -44.71
N SER A 350 2.62 -5.70 -43.54
CA SER A 350 3.91 -6.37 -43.23
C SER A 350 4.21 -6.28 -41.74
N ALA A 351 4.64 -7.41 -41.18
CA ALA A 351 5.15 -7.59 -39.83
C ALA A 351 6.62 -7.21 -39.70
N SER A 352 7.06 -6.86 -38.48
CA SER A 352 8.40 -7.03 -37.86
C SER A 352 8.34 -6.35 -36.46
N ALA A 353 8.40 -7.06 -35.33
CA ALA A 353 9.58 -7.62 -34.65
C ALA A 353 10.49 -6.56 -33.96
N SER A 354 10.51 -6.66 -32.62
CA SER A 354 11.62 -6.39 -31.67
C SER A 354 12.22 -4.98 -31.54
N GLN A 355 12.23 -4.40 -30.32
CA GLN A 355 13.45 -4.30 -29.49
C GLN A 355 13.17 -3.66 -28.11
N GLU A 356 13.72 -4.26 -27.05
CA GLU A 356 13.88 -3.73 -25.69
C GLU A 356 14.96 -2.62 -25.63
N PRO A 357 14.95 -1.74 -24.60
CA PRO A 357 16.06 -0.84 -24.32
C PRO A 357 17.14 -1.52 -23.46
N GLY A 358 18.33 -1.63 -24.04
CA GLY A 358 19.51 -2.25 -23.44
C GLY A 358 20.17 -1.43 -22.33
N ILE A 359 20.62 -2.18 -21.32
CA ILE A 359 21.49 -1.78 -20.20
C ILE A 359 22.88 -1.44 -20.73
N GLN A 360 23.44 -0.33 -20.24
CA GLN A 360 24.76 0.17 -20.61
C GLN A 360 25.79 -0.40 -19.62
N GLU A 361 26.43 -1.52 -19.97
CA GLU A 361 27.62 -2.02 -19.27
C GLU A 361 28.89 -1.32 -19.77
N SER A 362 29.70 -0.87 -18.81
CA SER A 362 31.02 -0.26 -19.04
C SER A 362 32.10 -1.33 -19.25
N PRO A 363 33.15 -1.10 -20.07
CA PRO A 363 34.17 -2.10 -20.32
C PRO A 363 35.25 -2.12 -19.23
N ILE A 364 35.43 -3.29 -18.61
CA ILE A 364 36.62 -3.66 -17.83
C ILE A 364 37.73 -4.07 -18.82
N PRO A 365 38.97 -3.55 -18.71
CA PRO A 365 40.09 -3.99 -19.54
C PRO A 365 40.60 -5.38 -19.13
N LYS A 366 40.77 -6.28 -20.10
CA LYS A 366 41.55 -7.52 -19.97
C LYS A 366 43.04 -7.17 -19.95
N LEU A 367 43.74 -7.54 -18.88
CA LEU A 367 45.20 -7.66 -18.85
C LEU A 367 45.57 -9.15 -18.98
N LEU A 368 46.26 -9.47 -20.08
CA LEU A 368 46.89 -10.77 -20.32
C LEU A 368 48.14 -10.90 -19.43
N GLY A 369 48.34 -12.09 -18.86
CA GLY A 369 49.35 -12.41 -17.86
C GLY A 369 50.79 -12.60 -18.36
N PHE A 370 51.63 -13.05 -17.41
CA PHE A 370 52.80 -13.95 -17.47
C PHE A 370 53.81 -13.54 -16.39
N MET A 371 54.11 -14.44 -15.44
CA MET A 371 55.44 -15.03 -15.23
C MET A 371 55.48 -15.90 -13.96
N ASP A 372 56.10 -17.06 -14.14
CA ASP A 372 56.43 -18.13 -13.21
C ASP A 372 57.38 -17.71 -12.07
N ASP A 373 57.17 -18.26 -10.87
CA ASP A 373 58.07 -19.18 -10.12
C ASP A 373 57.51 -19.46 -8.72
#